data_AF-A0A1C1CH51-F1
#
_entry.id   AF-A0A1C1CH51-F1
#
_cell.length_a   1.000
_cell.length_b   1.000
_cell.length_c   1.000
_cell.angle_alpha   90.00
_cell.angle_beta   90.00
_cell.angle_gamma   90.00
#
_symmetry.space_group_name_H-M   'P 1'
#
loop_
_entity.id
_entity.type
_entity.pdbx_description
1 polymer ?
#
loop_
_entity_poly.entity_id
_entity_poly.type
_entity_poly.pdbx_seq_one_letter_code
_entity_poly.pdbx_strand_id
1 'polypeptide(L)'
;MANAVASRSADIDKLTAIIKAGDIPVSKWNLESKKLEVEAANVNRKKVGEPAFMAIPHIWSDGGGNQDDNAIYVCQLKALQNSVEMAAKNHKMPVGNPSHFWIDTLCVPVQEENKHLRKKCPRDMWRIYESSCHVHLNNWDHRLWTYQECIMARKRLIRYADKTVDHVSIEADFYRDKLWASGSVADPLPPLASQIAARSTSKSDEMLCLATIMRLDIEPFLNAETLLKKEKGLCEKEEVTDVELADG
;
A
#
# COMPACT_ATOMS: atom_id res chain seq x y z
N MET A 1 -10.07 35.85 -11.75
CA MET A 1 -8.82 35.18 -11.34
C MET A 1 -9.17 33.75 -11.02
N ALA A 2 -8.75 32.79 -11.86
CA ALA A 2 -8.91 31.37 -11.54
C ALA A 2 -8.16 31.11 -10.23
N ASN A 3 -8.83 30.55 -9.22
CA ASN A 3 -8.18 30.12 -7.99
C ASN A 3 -7.11 29.10 -8.38
N ALA A 4 -5.85 29.53 -8.45
CA ALA A 4 -4.72 28.62 -8.54
C ALA A 4 -4.87 27.66 -7.37
N VAL A 5 -5.13 26.39 -7.66
CA VAL A 5 -5.30 25.35 -6.65
C VAL A 5 -3.95 25.21 -5.97
N ALA A 6 -3.81 25.86 -4.82
CA ALA A 6 -2.52 25.94 -4.14
C ALA A 6 -2.07 24.53 -3.75
N SER A 7 -0.89 24.13 -4.21
CA SER A 7 -0.19 22.94 -3.74
C SER A 7 0.74 23.29 -2.58
N ARG A 8 1.15 22.27 -1.84
CA ARG A 8 2.19 22.36 -0.81
C ARG A 8 3.14 21.19 -0.98
N SER A 9 4.42 21.52 -1.03
CA SER A 9 5.51 20.56 -1.14
C SER A 9 6.04 20.19 0.25
N ALA A 10 6.45 18.94 0.40
CA ALA A 10 7.19 18.48 1.56
C ALA A 10 8.57 19.16 1.62
N ASP A 11 9.09 19.37 2.83
CA ASP A 11 10.47 19.82 3.03
C ASP A 11 11.42 18.68 2.66
N ILE A 12 12.07 18.79 1.50
CA ILE A 12 12.93 17.75 0.93
C ILE A 12 14.20 17.53 1.76
N ASP A 13 14.80 18.60 2.27
CA ASP A 13 16.01 18.47 3.08
C ASP A 13 15.70 17.72 4.38
N LYS A 14 14.59 18.06 5.02
CA LYS A 14 14.13 17.34 6.21
C LYS A 14 13.74 15.90 5.89
N LEU A 15 12.98 15.68 4.81
CA LEU A 15 12.58 14.35 4.35
C LEU A 15 13.79 13.44 4.11
N THR A 16 14.78 13.92 3.37
CA THR A 16 15.97 13.13 3.05
C THR A 16 16.85 12.88 4.27
N ALA A 17 16.93 13.83 5.21
CA ALA A 17 17.63 13.64 6.47
C ALA A 17 17.01 12.52 7.31
N ILE A 18 15.67 12.48 7.40
CA ILE A 18 14.93 11.43 8.13
C ILE A 18 15.21 10.05 7.51
N ILE A 19 15.12 9.94 6.19
CA ILE A 19 15.37 8.66 5.49
C ILE A 19 16.82 8.22 5.67
N LYS A 20 17.79 9.14 5.61
CA LYS A 20 19.22 8.82 5.84
C LYS A 20 19.48 8.34 7.27
N ALA A 21 18.75 8.86 8.26
CA ALA A 21 18.81 8.39 9.64
C ALA A 21 18.18 7.00 9.82
N GLY A 22 17.41 6.51 8.84
CA GLY A 22 16.72 5.24 8.91
C GLY A 22 15.36 5.32 9.62
N ASP A 23 14.81 6.51 9.82
CA ASP A 23 13.47 6.72 10.37
C ASP A 23 12.41 6.81 9.26
N ILE A 24 11.15 6.75 9.65
CA ILE A 24 10.02 6.84 8.71
C ILE A 24 9.56 8.29 8.63
N PRO A 25 9.64 8.95 7.46
CA PRO A 25 9.09 10.30 7.31
C PRO A 25 7.57 10.25 7.32
N VAL A 26 6.94 11.03 8.20
CA VAL A 26 5.48 11.16 8.26
C VAL A 26 5.09 12.61 8.12
N SER A 27 3.93 12.85 7.54
CA SER A 27 3.39 14.18 7.26
C SER A 27 2.21 14.51 8.16
N LYS A 28 2.03 15.79 8.46
CA LYS A 28 0.82 16.32 9.08
C LYS A 28 0.46 17.64 8.44
N TRP A 29 -0.82 17.80 8.12
CA TRP A 29 -1.34 19.05 7.63
C TRP A 29 -2.00 19.80 8.78
N ASN A 30 -1.43 20.93 9.17
CA ASN A 30 -2.02 21.78 10.18
C ASN A 30 -3.16 22.61 9.58
N LEU A 31 -4.41 22.31 9.97
CA LEU A 31 -5.61 22.97 9.44
C LEU A 31 -5.66 24.48 9.74
N GLU A 32 -5.13 24.90 10.90
CA GLU A 32 -5.12 26.30 11.34
C GLU A 32 -4.02 27.09 10.65
N SER A 33 -2.77 26.61 10.76
CA SER A 33 -1.60 27.31 10.22
C SER A 33 -1.45 27.15 8.71
N LYS A 34 -2.18 26.20 8.10
CA LYS A 34 -2.08 25.82 6.68
C LYS A 34 -0.66 25.47 6.27
N LYS A 35 0.05 24.78 7.16
CA LYS A 35 1.41 24.28 6.94
C LYS A 35 1.41 22.77 6.84
N LEU A 36 2.21 22.28 5.89
CA LEU A 36 2.57 20.87 5.81
C LEU A 36 3.83 20.67 6.64
N GLU A 37 3.74 19.81 7.64
CA GLU A 37 4.83 19.46 8.54
C GLU A 37 5.29 18.04 8.19
N VAL A 38 6.60 17.85 8.09
CA VAL A 38 7.23 16.54 7.92
C VAL A 38 8.04 16.25 9.17
N GLU A 39 7.92 15.07 9.75
CA GLU A 39 8.68 14.65 10.93
C GLU A 39 9.06 13.17 10.90
N ALA A 40 9.99 12.79 11.78
CA ALA A 40 10.47 11.43 11.89
C ALA A 40 9.55 10.62 12.82
N ALA A 41 8.95 9.55 12.31
CA ALA A 41 8.37 8.50 13.11
C ALA A 41 9.43 7.47 13.48
N ASN A 42 9.84 7.49 14.75
CA ASN A 42 10.77 6.53 15.33
C ASN A 42 10.03 5.23 15.62
N VAL A 43 10.56 4.11 15.14
CA VAL A 43 9.95 2.80 15.35
C VAL A 43 10.40 2.24 16.69
N ASN A 44 9.46 2.10 17.64
CA ASN A 44 9.75 1.57 18.97
C ASN A 44 9.94 0.04 18.94
N ARG A 45 10.26 -0.54 20.11
CA ARG A 45 10.47 -2.00 20.26
C ARG A 45 9.25 -2.86 19.90
N LYS A 46 8.04 -2.31 19.95
CA LYS A 46 6.80 -2.99 19.54
C LYS A 46 6.52 -2.85 18.04
N LYS A 47 7.49 -2.30 17.29
CA LYS A 47 7.37 -1.95 15.88
C LYS A 47 6.23 -0.96 15.61
N VAL A 48 6.04 0.01 16.49
CA VAL A 48 5.04 1.07 16.31
C VAL A 48 5.78 2.39 16.12
N GLY A 49 5.36 3.17 15.13
CA GLY A 49 5.90 4.51 14.89
C GLY A 49 5.42 5.52 15.93
N GLU A 50 6.35 6.36 16.39
CA GLU A 50 6.10 7.51 17.25
C GLU A 50 6.68 8.78 16.59
N PRO A 51 5.83 9.77 16.20
CA PRO A 51 4.39 9.85 16.44
C PRO A 51 3.58 8.74 15.75
N ALA A 52 2.40 8.47 16.30
CA ALA A 52 1.43 7.59 15.70
C ALA A 52 0.94 8.14 14.34
N PHE A 53 0.97 7.30 13.31
CA PHE A 53 0.60 7.68 11.96
C PHE A 53 -0.27 6.64 11.25
N MET A 54 -1.07 7.11 10.30
CA MET A 54 -1.83 6.31 9.34
C MET A 54 -1.02 6.17 8.05
N ALA A 55 -0.85 4.97 7.51
CA ALA A 55 -0.25 4.83 6.19
C ALA A 55 -1.35 4.90 5.11
N ILE A 56 -1.10 5.68 4.06
CA ILE A 56 -2.01 5.87 2.93
C ILE A 56 -1.24 5.40 1.68
N PRO A 57 -1.58 4.23 1.12
CA PRO A 57 -0.84 3.65 0.00
C PRO A 57 -0.99 4.42 -1.32
N HIS A 58 -0.03 4.13 -2.21
CA HIS A 58 0.00 4.27 -3.66
C HIS A 58 -0.84 5.34 -4.37
N ILE A 59 -0.36 6.59 -4.35
CA ILE A 59 -0.80 7.58 -5.34
C ILE A 59 0.01 7.49 -6.64
N TRP A 60 1.29 7.06 -6.60
CA TRP A 60 2.17 7.16 -7.78
C TRP A 60 1.83 6.20 -8.91
N SER A 61 1.51 4.94 -8.59
CA SER A 61 1.27 3.94 -9.62
C SER A 61 -0.08 4.12 -10.31
N ASP A 62 -1.03 4.79 -9.66
CA ASP A 62 -2.32 5.13 -10.25
C ASP A 62 -2.34 6.54 -10.87
N GLY A 63 -1.17 7.18 -10.99
CA GLY A 63 -0.99 8.44 -11.71
C GLY A 63 -1.55 9.68 -11.00
N GLY A 64 -2.02 9.55 -9.75
CA GLY A 64 -2.47 10.70 -8.95
C GLY A 64 -1.34 11.45 -8.27
N GLY A 65 -0.14 10.87 -8.24
CA GLY A 65 1.04 11.43 -7.59
C GLY A 65 1.69 12.50 -8.42
N ASN A 66 2.26 13.51 -7.76
CA ASN A 66 3.15 14.44 -8.43
C ASN A 66 4.54 13.79 -8.56
N GLN A 67 4.92 13.42 -9.79
CA GLN A 67 6.21 12.78 -10.07
C GLN A 67 7.36 13.79 -10.17
N ASP A 68 7.04 15.08 -10.29
CA ASP A 68 8.00 16.16 -10.47
C ASP A 68 8.31 16.89 -9.17
N ASP A 69 7.41 16.81 -8.18
CA ASP A 69 7.61 17.40 -6.85
C ASP A 69 6.91 16.58 -5.77
N ASN A 70 7.42 16.61 -4.54
CA ASN A 70 6.77 15.99 -3.38
C ASN A 70 5.62 16.86 -2.88
N ALA A 71 4.63 17.10 -3.74
CA ALA A 71 3.57 18.07 -3.49
C ALA A 71 2.17 17.52 -3.73
N ILE A 72 1.23 18.00 -2.92
CA ILE A 72 -0.21 17.65 -2.98
C ILE A 72 -1.03 18.95 -2.93
N TYR A 73 -2.19 18.97 -3.58
CA TYR A 73 -3.11 20.11 -3.50
C TYR A 73 -3.65 20.30 -2.07
N VAL A 74 -3.82 21.55 -1.63
CA VAL A 74 -4.31 21.86 -0.27
C VAL A 74 -5.68 21.24 0.02
N CYS A 75 -6.56 21.10 -0.99
CA CYS A 75 -7.85 20.41 -0.81
C CYS A 75 -7.67 18.93 -0.45
N GLN A 76 -6.72 18.25 -1.11
CA GLN A 76 -6.39 16.86 -0.84
C GLN A 76 -5.71 16.73 0.54
N LEU A 77 -4.78 17.63 0.89
CA LEU A 77 -4.17 17.64 2.23
C LEU A 77 -5.20 17.77 3.36
N LYS A 78 -6.20 18.65 3.19
CA LYS A 78 -7.32 18.76 4.12
C LYS A 78 -8.13 17.47 4.19
N ALA A 79 -8.44 16.86 3.04
CA ALA A 79 -9.20 15.61 2.99
C ALA A 79 -8.45 14.45 3.67
N LEU A 80 -7.14 14.35 3.45
CA LEU A 80 -6.27 13.36 4.08
C LEU A 80 -6.24 13.57 5.61
N GLN A 81 -5.93 14.78 6.07
CA GLN A 81 -5.88 15.08 7.51
C GLN A 81 -7.22 14.83 8.20
N ASN A 82 -8.32 15.27 7.61
CA ASN A 82 -9.66 14.99 8.14
C ASN A 82 -9.93 13.48 8.21
N SER A 83 -9.47 12.70 7.23
CA SER A 83 -9.63 11.24 7.23
C SER A 83 -8.82 10.60 8.36
N VAL A 84 -7.60 11.07 8.62
CA VAL A 84 -6.77 10.66 9.78
C VAL A 84 -7.49 10.91 11.09
N GLU A 85 -7.97 12.14 11.29
CA GLU A 85 -8.65 12.56 12.53
C GLU A 85 -9.98 11.83 12.73
N MET A 86 -10.76 11.65 11.66
CA MET A 86 -12.00 10.87 11.72
C MET A 86 -11.73 9.40 12.02
N ALA A 87 -10.70 8.79 11.43
CA ALA A 87 -10.33 7.41 11.70
C ALA A 87 -9.93 7.23 13.16
N ALA A 88 -9.06 8.10 13.67
CA ALA A 88 -8.64 8.18 15.06
C ALA A 88 -9.83 8.28 16.04
N LYS A 89 -10.83 9.10 15.70
CA LYS A 89 -12.00 9.33 16.55
C LYS A 89 -13.03 8.19 16.49
N ASN A 90 -13.29 7.66 15.30
CA ASN A 90 -14.43 6.77 15.06
C ASN A 90 -14.07 5.29 15.14
N HIS A 91 -12.79 4.94 15.01
CA HIS A 91 -12.35 3.56 15.01
C HIS A 91 -11.35 3.32 16.14
N LYS A 92 -11.54 2.22 16.88
CA LYS A 92 -10.57 1.78 17.87
C LYS A 92 -9.29 1.34 17.16
N MET A 93 -8.21 2.11 17.36
CA MET A 93 -6.89 1.80 16.84
C MET A 93 -6.22 0.69 17.67
N PRO A 94 -5.50 -0.25 17.03
CA PRO A 94 -4.79 -1.30 17.75
C PRO A 94 -3.60 -0.75 18.53
N VAL A 95 -2.94 0.29 18.00
CA VAL A 95 -1.79 0.96 18.61
C VAL A 95 -1.85 2.45 18.33
N GLY A 96 -1.50 3.27 19.33
CA GLY A 96 -1.44 4.73 19.20
C GLY A 96 -2.78 5.40 18.86
N ASN A 97 -2.72 6.71 18.67
CA ASN A 97 -3.81 7.50 18.11
C ASN A 97 -3.25 8.36 16.97
N PRO A 98 -3.53 8.03 15.69
CA PRO A 98 -2.83 8.66 14.59
C PRO A 98 -3.21 10.13 14.47
N SER A 99 -2.20 10.97 14.34
CA SER A 99 -2.34 12.40 14.02
C SER A 99 -1.57 12.80 12.76
N HIS A 100 -0.72 11.89 12.29
CA HIS A 100 0.11 12.01 11.10
C HIS A 100 -0.32 10.98 10.07
N PHE A 101 0.12 11.18 8.83
CA PHE A 101 -0.01 10.21 7.77
C PHE A 101 1.28 10.03 6.98
N TRP A 102 1.53 8.80 6.54
CA TRP A 102 2.53 8.50 5.55
C TRP A 102 1.84 8.39 4.19
N ILE A 103 2.42 9.01 3.15
CA ILE A 103 1.93 8.88 1.78
C ILE A 103 3.08 9.01 0.79
N ASP A 104 3.12 8.13 -0.20
CA ASP A 104 4.26 8.00 -1.12
C ASP A 104 4.66 9.35 -1.76
N THR A 105 3.67 10.12 -2.21
CA THR A 105 3.87 11.41 -2.87
C THR A 105 4.60 12.43 -2.00
N LEU A 106 4.42 12.42 -0.69
CA LEU A 106 5.11 13.35 0.22
C LEU A 106 6.35 12.74 0.87
N CYS A 107 6.42 11.42 0.97
CA CYS A 107 7.38 10.72 1.81
C CYS A 107 8.44 9.95 1.01
N VAL A 108 8.36 9.96 -0.33
CA VAL A 108 9.35 9.33 -1.23
C VAL A 108 9.99 10.40 -2.11
N PRO A 109 11.29 10.74 -1.94
CA PRO A 109 11.95 11.81 -2.68
C PRO A 109 11.91 11.62 -4.20
N VAL A 110 11.42 12.61 -4.94
CA VAL A 110 11.32 12.57 -6.43
C VAL A 110 12.50 13.19 -7.16
N GLN A 111 13.36 13.94 -6.47
CA GLN A 111 14.47 14.64 -7.10
C GLN A 111 15.55 13.64 -7.55
N GLU A 112 16.24 13.95 -8.65
CA GLU A 112 17.17 13.02 -9.31
C GLU A 112 18.38 12.70 -8.42
N GLU A 113 18.86 13.67 -7.65
CA GLU A 113 19.93 13.50 -6.66
C GLU A 113 19.57 12.48 -5.57
N ASN A 114 18.28 12.30 -5.28
CA ASN A 114 17.77 11.40 -4.25
C ASN A 114 17.35 10.03 -4.79
N LYS A 115 17.67 9.72 -6.06
CA LYS A 115 17.35 8.42 -6.69
C LYS A 115 17.80 7.21 -5.87
N HIS A 116 18.94 7.31 -5.19
CA HIS A 116 19.46 6.24 -4.33
C HIS A 116 18.57 5.99 -3.09
N LEU A 117 17.96 7.05 -2.53
CA LEU A 117 16.99 6.95 -1.43
C LEU A 117 15.66 6.37 -1.93
N ARG A 118 15.19 6.85 -3.10
CA ARG A 118 13.96 6.35 -3.73
C ARG A 118 14.00 4.84 -3.97
N LYS A 119 15.15 4.30 -4.39
CA LYS A 119 15.34 2.84 -4.55
C LYS A 119 15.25 2.06 -3.23
N LYS A 120 15.42 2.70 -2.07
CA LYS A 120 15.23 2.06 -0.76
C LYS A 120 13.76 2.06 -0.34
N CYS A 121 12.99 3.09 -0.72
CA CYS A 121 11.60 3.24 -0.28
C CYS A 121 10.72 2.00 -0.52
N PRO A 122 10.72 1.32 -1.69
CA PRO A 122 9.95 0.08 -1.87
C PRO A 122 10.30 -1.01 -0.86
N ARG A 123 11.59 -1.15 -0.51
CA ARG A 123 12.05 -2.12 0.48
C ARG A 123 11.69 -1.75 1.91
N ASP A 124 11.35 -0.49 2.17
CA ASP A 124 10.91 -0.01 3.47
C ASP A 124 9.38 0.04 3.61
N MET A 125 8.63 -0.21 2.52
CA MET A 125 7.15 -0.20 2.53
C MET A 125 6.56 -1.15 3.58
N TRP A 126 7.09 -2.37 3.67
CA TRP A 126 6.66 -3.33 4.69
C TRP A 126 6.81 -2.75 6.10
N ARG A 127 7.93 -2.07 6.35
CA ARG A 127 8.25 -1.46 7.65
C ARG A 127 7.32 -0.29 7.93
N ILE A 128 6.96 0.50 6.92
CA ILE A 128 6.01 1.60 7.05
C ILE A 128 4.64 1.07 7.45
N TYR A 129 4.12 0.08 6.75
CA TYR A 129 2.82 -0.51 7.03
C TYR A 129 2.79 -1.23 8.37
N GLU A 130 3.82 -2.03 8.67
CA GLU A 130 3.99 -2.67 9.96
C GLU A 130 4.14 -1.64 11.08
N SER A 131 4.73 -0.47 10.84
CA SER A 131 4.91 0.56 11.88
C SER A 131 3.71 1.47 12.08
N SER A 132 2.82 1.55 11.10
CA SER A 132 1.63 2.39 11.15
C SER A 132 0.58 1.85 12.14
N CYS A 133 -0.27 2.75 12.62
CA CYS A 133 -1.43 2.39 13.44
C CYS A 133 -2.44 1.59 12.62
N HIS A 134 -2.60 1.98 11.36
CA HIS A 134 -3.42 1.29 10.37
C HIS A 134 -3.08 1.81 8.96
N VAL A 135 -3.54 1.07 7.97
CA VAL A 135 -3.52 1.49 6.56
C VAL A 135 -4.90 1.98 6.13
N HIS A 136 -4.97 3.09 5.39
CA HIS A 136 -6.20 3.65 4.82
C HIS A 136 -6.17 3.54 3.31
N LEU A 137 -7.05 2.70 2.77
CA LEU A 137 -7.29 2.62 1.33
C LEU A 137 -8.33 3.68 0.95
N ASN A 138 -7.97 4.52 -0.02
CA ASN A 138 -8.79 5.58 -0.55
C ASN A 138 -9.28 5.25 -1.96
N ASN A 139 -10.04 6.15 -2.57
CA ASN A 139 -10.62 5.93 -3.90
C ASN A 139 -9.59 5.94 -5.04
N TRP A 140 -8.32 6.23 -4.76
CA TRP A 140 -7.25 6.22 -5.76
C TRP A 140 -6.57 4.86 -5.87
N ASP A 141 -6.76 3.98 -4.88
CA ASP A 141 -6.15 2.65 -4.87
C ASP A 141 -6.91 1.70 -5.81
N HIS A 142 -6.43 1.54 -7.04
CA HIS A 142 -7.05 0.65 -8.03
C HIS A 142 -6.33 -0.67 -8.22
N ARG A 143 -5.11 -0.81 -7.66
CA ARG A 143 -4.25 -1.95 -7.95
C ARG A 143 -4.31 -3.02 -6.87
N LEU A 144 -4.32 -4.27 -7.34
CA LEU A 144 -4.45 -5.43 -6.47
C LEU A 144 -3.24 -5.63 -5.57
N TRP A 145 -2.05 -5.30 -6.07
CA TRP A 145 -0.82 -5.38 -5.27
C TRP A 145 -0.87 -4.42 -4.06
N THR A 146 -1.44 -3.22 -4.19
CA THR A 146 -1.69 -2.32 -3.04
C THR A 146 -2.51 -3.03 -1.97
N TYR A 147 -3.52 -3.79 -2.39
CA TYR A 147 -4.34 -4.57 -1.47
C TYR A 147 -3.57 -5.71 -0.80
N GLN A 148 -2.66 -6.35 -1.52
CA GLN A 148 -1.78 -7.38 -0.98
C GLN A 148 -0.86 -6.78 0.09
N GLU A 149 -0.19 -5.66 -0.17
CA GLU A 149 0.70 -5.03 0.81
C GLU A 149 -0.04 -4.61 2.08
N CYS A 150 -1.26 -4.13 1.93
CA CYS A 150 -2.12 -3.74 3.05
C CYS A 150 -2.54 -4.92 3.94
N ILE A 151 -2.39 -6.18 3.51
CA ILE A 151 -2.69 -7.36 4.34
C ILE A 151 -1.73 -7.51 5.52
N MET A 152 -0.58 -6.84 5.45
CA MET A 152 0.40 -6.82 6.51
C MET A 152 0.14 -5.73 7.54
N ALA A 153 -0.84 -4.84 7.31
CA ALA A 153 -1.19 -3.79 8.24
C ALA A 153 -1.89 -4.35 9.48
N ARG A 154 -1.62 -3.79 10.66
CA ARG A 154 -2.32 -4.17 11.90
C ARG A 154 -3.84 -4.01 11.83
N LYS A 155 -4.28 -3.05 11.03
CA LYS A 155 -5.67 -2.73 10.78
C LYS A 155 -5.77 -2.05 9.42
N ARG A 156 -6.88 -2.28 8.72
CA ARG A 156 -7.13 -1.70 7.40
C ARG A 156 -8.50 -1.06 7.37
N LEU A 157 -8.54 0.21 6.97
CA LEU A 157 -9.78 0.95 6.73
C LEU A 157 -9.92 1.18 5.23
N ILE A 158 -11.05 0.85 4.65
CA ILE A 158 -11.36 1.03 3.23
C ILE A 158 -12.39 2.15 3.10
N ARG A 159 -12.04 3.22 2.39
CA ARG A 159 -12.97 4.28 2.06
C ARG A 159 -13.69 3.96 0.76
N TYR A 160 -15.01 3.80 0.86
CA TYR A 160 -15.95 3.82 -0.23
C TYR A 160 -16.44 5.26 -0.47
N ALA A 161 -17.19 5.45 -1.56
CA ALA A 161 -17.77 6.75 -1.90
C ALA A 161 -18.63 7.35 -0.75
N ASP A 162 -19.32 6.50 0.01
CA ASP A 162 -20.28 6.87 1.05
C ASP A 162 -19.76 6.69 2.49
N LYS A 163 -18.83 5.76 2.72
CA LYS A 163 -18.39 5.40 4.09
C LYS A 163 -16.99 4.83 4.14
N THR A 164 -16.39 4.85 5.34
CA THR A 164 -15.15 4.11 5.63
C THR A 164 -15.49 2.86 6.44
N VAL A 165 -15.00 1.70 6.00
CA VAL A 165 -15.27 0.39 6.61
C VAL A 165 -13.98 -0.21 7.16
N ASP A 166 -14.06 -0.83 8.33
CA ASP A 166 -12.97 -1.63 8.89
C ASP A 166 -12.94 -3.01 8.21
N HIS A 167 -11.87 -3.33 7.50
CA HIS A 167 -11.78 -4.58 6.75
C HIS A 167 -11.51 -5.79 7.65
N VAL A 168 -10.91 -5.60 8.83
CA VAL A 168 -10.61 -6.73 9.73
C VAL A 168 -11.90 -7.43 10.18
N SER A 169 -13.02 -6.71 10.28
CA SER A 169 -14.32 -7.33 10.53
C SER A 169 -14.84 -8.15 9.34
N ILE A 170 -14.55 -7.74 8.11
CA ILE A 170 -14.93 -8.49 6.90
C ILE A 170 -14.10 -9.78 6.81
N GLU A 171 -12.80 -9.71 7.06
CA GLU A 171 -11.94 -10.91 7.15
C GLU A 171 -12.40 -11.84 8.26
N ALA A 172 -12.72 -11.33 9.46
CA ALA A 172 -13.24 -12.17 10.54
C ALA A 172 -14.56 -12.88 10.17
N ASP A 173 -15.43 -12.24 9.39
CA ASP A 173 -16.65 -12.85 8.88
C ASP A 173 -16.39 -13.85 7.74
N PHE A 174 -15.36 -13.61 6.92
CA PHE A 174 -14.85 -14.57 5.94
C PHE A 174 -14.31 -15.84 6.63
N TYR A 175 -13.51 -15.69 7.70
CA TYR A 175 -12.91 -16.80 8.47
C TYR A 175 -13.90 -17.54 9.37
N ARG A 176 -15.08 -16.99 9.67
CA ARG A 176 -16.15 -17.72 10.38
C ARG A 176 -16.94 -18.68 9.46
N ASP A 177 -16.42 -18.96 8.27
CA ASP A 177 -17.08 -19.69 7.18
C ASP A 177 -18.45 -19.13 6.78
N LYS A 178 -18.87 -17.96 7.27
CA LYS A 178 -20.21 -17.43 7.00
C LYS A 178 -20.37 -16.90 5.58
N LEU A 179 -19.28 -16.48 4.95
CA LEU A 179 -19.30 -15.99 3.56
C LEU A 179 -19.44 -17.12 2.53
N TRP A 180 -18.92 -18.32 2.86
CA TRP A 180 -18.99 -19.51 2.01
C TRP A 180 -20.09 -20.50 2.43
N ALA A 181 -20.58 -20.41 3.67
CA ALA A 181 -21.66 -21.26 4.18
C ALA A 181 -23.03 -20.91 3.58
N SER A 182 -23.20 -19.72 2.97
CA SER A 182 -24.32 -19.50 2.05
C SER A 182 -24.03 -20.24 0.76
N GLY A 183 -24.57 -21.45 0.63
CA GLY A 183 -24.37 -22.38 -0.48
C GLY A 183 -24.90 -21.93 -1.85
N SER A 184 -24.69 -20.68 -2.24
CA SER A 184 -24.82 -20.22 -3.63
C SER A 184 -24.15 -18.86 -3.80
N VAL A 185 -22.97 -18.88 -4.40
CA VAL A 185 -22.64 -17.95 -5.48
C VAL A 185 -21.81 -18.76 -6.46
N ALA A 186 -22.14 -18.70 -7.76
CA ALA A 186 -21.32 -19.28 -8.81
C ALA A 186 -19.84 -19.05 -8.50
N ASP A 187 -19.02 -20.09 -8.69
CA ASP A 187 -17.57 -20.05 -8.51
C ASP A 187 -17.05 -18.63 -8.81
N PRO A 188 -16.44 -17.94 -7.84
CA PRO A 188 -15.97 -16.58 -8.07
C PRO A 188 -14.79 -16.56 -9.03
N LEU A 189 -14.13 -17.70 -9.29
CA LEU A 189 -12.95 -17.79 -10.13
C LEU A 189 -13.20 -17.36 -11.59
N PRO A 190 -14.26 -17.79 -12.30
CA PRO A 190 -14.50 -17.33 -13.68
C PRO A 190 -14.74 -15.82 -13.84
N PRO A 191 -15.63 -15.15 -13.07
CA PRO A 191 -15.75 -13.69 -13.18
C PRO A 191 -14.46 -12.98 -12.76
N LEU A 192 -13.79 -13.46 -11.71
CA LEU A 192 -12.51 -12.92 -11.26
C LEU A 192 -11.42 -13.08 -12.34
N ALA A 193 -11.27 -14.26 -12.95
CA ALA A 193 -10.34 -14.53 -14.04
C ALA A 193 -10.58 -13.65 -15.28
N SER A 194 -11.85 -13.35 -15.60
CA SER A 194 -12.16 -12.43 -16.70
C SER A 194 -11.75 -10.98 -16.40
N GLN A 195 -11.94 -10.52 -15.16
CA GLN A 195 -11.52 -9.19 -14.72
C GLN A 195 -9.99 -9.10 -14.68
N ILE A 196 -9.33 -10.18 -14.23
CA ILE A 196 -7.88 -10.36 -14.27
C ILE A 196 -7.31 -10.29 -15.69
N ALA A 197 -8.04 -10.79 -16.69
CA ALA A 197 -7.58 -10.76 -18.07
C ALA A 197 -7.67 -9.36 -18.71
N ALA A 198 -8.54 -8.48 -18.18
CA ALA A 198 -8.89 -7.18 -18.77
C ALA A 198 -8.08 -5.98 -18.26
N ARG A 199 -7.10 -6.20 -17.38
CA ARG A 199 -6.36 -5.14 -16.66
C ARG A 199 -5.06 -4.69 -17.36
N SER A 200 -4.57 -3.52 -16.97
CA SER A 200 -3.46 -2.80 -17.62
C SER A 200 -2.05 -3.04 -17.03
N THR A 201 -1.95 -3.84 -15.97
CA THR A 201 -0.68 -4.17 -15.28
C THR A 201 -0.14 -5.54 -15.74
N SER A 202 1.12 -5.86 -15.41
CA SER A 202 1.72 -7.16 -15.72
C SER A 202 0.83 -8.29 -15.17
N LYS A 203 0.39 -9.19 -16.07
CA LYS A 203 -0.58 -10.26 -15.75
C LYS A 203 -0.09 -11.19 -14.63
N SER A 204 1.21 -11.42 -14.54
CA SER A 204 1.87 -12.32 -13.59
C SER A 204 1.80 -11.79 -12.16
N ASP A 205 2.19 -10.53 -11.93
CA ASP A 205 2.29 -9.96 -10.59
C ASP A 205 0.92 -9.91 -9.91
N GLU A 206 -0.13 -9.46 -10.60
CA GLU A 206 -1.45 -9.41 -9.99
C GLU A 206 -2.04 -10.79 -9.72
N MET A 207 -1.70 -11.83 -10.49
CA MET A 207 -2.14 -13.19 -10.18
C MET A 207 -1.52 -13.68 -8.87
N LEU A 208 -0.23 -13.39 -8.67
CA LEU A 208 0.48 -13.64 -7.40
C LEU A 208 -0.12 -12.83 -6.25
N CYS A 209 -0.44 -11.56 -6.47
CA CYS A 209 -1.11 -10.72 -5.48
C CYS A 209 -2.45 -11.32 -5.08
N LEU A 210 -3.27 -11.71 -6.07
CA LEU A 210 -4.58 -12.30 -5.84
C LEU A 210 -4.46 -13.59 -5.06
N ALA A 211 -3.59 -14.50 -5.50
CA ALA A 211 -3.39 -15.79 -4.89
C ALA A 211 -2.91 -15.63 -3.44
N THR A 212 -2.03 -14.66 -3.16
CA THR A 212 -1.63 -14.30 -1.79
C THR A 212 -2.81 -13.77 -0.97
N ILE A 213 -3.62 -12.87 -1.53
CA ILE A 213 -4.81 -12.32 -0.86
C ILE A 213 -5.81 -13.45 -0.54
N MET A 214 -5.95 -14.42 -1.46
CA MET A 214 -6.78 -15.61 -1.31
C MET A 214 -6.14 -16.70 -0.45
N ARG A 215 -4.91 -16.47 0.06
CA ARG A 215 -4.10 -17.45 0.81
C ARG A 215 -3.94 -18.80 0.11
N LEU A 216 -3.82 -18.78 -1.21
CA LEU A 216 -3.37 -19.93 -1.99
C LEU A 216 -1.88 -20.14 -1.72
N ASP A 217 -1.46 -21.40 -1.61
CA ASP A 217 -0.03 -21.74 -1.56
C ASP A 217 0.57 -21.47 -2.93
N ILE A 218 1.31 -20.36 -3.03
CA ILE A 218 1.96 -19.92 -4.26
C ILE A 218 3.42 -20.38 -4.35
N GLU A 219 3.97 -21.00 -3.31
CA GLU A 219 5.36 -21.45 -3.30
C GLU A 219 5.67 -22.43 -4.45
N PRO A 220 4.78 -23.37 -4.83
CA PRO A 220 4.98 -24.20 -6.01
C PRO A 220 5.07 -23.39 -7.31
N PHE A 221 4.27 -22.34 -7.45
CA PHE A 221 4.24 -21.50 -8.66
C PHE A 221 5.45 -20.57 -8.77
N LEU A 222 5.89 -20.02 -7.63
CA LEU A 222 7.11 -19.19 -7.56
C LEU A 222 8.36 -20.01 -7.89
N ASN A 223 8.35 -21.30 -7.52
CA ASN A 223 9.45 -22.22 -7.77
C ASN A 223 9.24 -23.09 -9.00
N ALA A 224 8.18 -22.89 -9.79
CA ALA A 224 7.78 -23.80 -10.87
C ALA A 224 8.92 -24.02 -11.86
N GLU A 225 9.63 -22.96 -12.25
CA GLU A 225 10.77 -23.06 -13.18
C GLU A 225 11.91 -23.87 -12.56
N THR A 226 12.24 -23.59 -11.30
CA THR A 226 13.29 -24.31 -10.56
C THR A 226 12.94 -25.78 -10.39
N LEU A 227 11.68 -26.09 -10.09
CA LEU A 227 11.16 -27.46 -9.94
C LEU A 227 11.22 -28.19 -11.28
N LEU A 228 10.74 -27.56 -12.36
CA LEU A 228 10.74 -28.14 -13.70
C LEU A 228 12.16 -28.38 -14.23
N LYS A 229 13.09 -27.44 -14.00
CA LYS A 229 14.51 -27.61 -14.33
C LYS A 229 15.10 -28.79 -13.58
N LYS A 230 14.79 -28.92 -12.29
CA LYS A 230 15.28 -30.01 -11.45
C LYS A 230 14.71 -31.36 -11.89
N GLU A 231 13.46 -31.39 -12.32
CA GLU A 231 12.78 -32.58 -12.82
C GLU A 231 13.28 -33.02 -14.20
N LYS A 232 13.55 -32.06 -15.10
CA LYS A 232 14.15 -32.29 -16.42
C LYS A 232 15.68 -32.44 -16.42
N GLY A 233 16.34 -32.22 -15.28
CA GLY A 233 17.81 -32.27 -15.17
C GLY A 233 18.54 -31.14 -15.90
N LEU A 234 17.87 -30.01 -16.12
CA LEU A 234 18.40 -28.83 -16.81
C LEU A 234 19.30 -28.01 -15.89
N CYS A 235 20.31 -27.37 -16.46
CA CYS A 235 21.20 -26.48 -15.71
C CYS A 235 20.50 -25.14 -15.39
N GLU A 236 20.87 -24.47 -14.30
CA GLU A 236 20.27 -23.17 -13.91
C GLU A 236 20.24 -22.11 -15.02
N LYS A 237 21.17 -22.19 -15.99
CA LYS A 237 21.32 -21.23 -17.10
C LYS A 237 20.46 -21.53 -18.32
N GLU A 238 19.86 -22.72 -18.42
CA GLU A 238 18.97 -23.03 -19.54
C GLU A 238 17.61 -22.38 -19.28
N GLU A 239 17.10 -21.60 -20.23
CA GLU A 239 15.78 -20.98 -20.14
C GLU A 239 14.70 -22.03 -20.43
N VAL A 240 13.68 -22.09 -19.57
CA VAL A 240 12.49 -22.91 -19.79
C VAL A 240 11.43 -22.02 -20.43
N THR A 241 10.78 -22.51 -21.49
CA THR A 241 9.75 -21.71 -22.17
C THR A 241 8.48 -21.62 -21.31
N ASP A 242 7.74 -20.51 -21.41
CA ASP A 242 6.46 -20.34 -20.70
C ASP A 242 5.46 -21.49 -20.95
N VAL A 243 5.53 -22.12 -22.14
CA VAL A 243 4.69 -23.26 -22.51
C VAL A 243 5.08 -24.51 -21.69
N GLU A 244 6.38 -24.82 -21.61
CA GLU A 244 6.86 -25.95 -20.81
C GLU A 244 6.62 -25.76 -19.32
N LEU A 245 6.63 -24.51 -18.84
CA LEU A 245 6.28 -24.13 -17.48
C LEU A 245 4.79 -24.31 -17.18
N ALA A 246 3.92 -24.13 -18.17
CA ALA A 246 2.48 -24.28 -18.02
C ALA A 246 2.01 -25.75 -18.10
N ASP A 247 2.79 -26.62 -18.76
CA ASP A 247 2.47 -28.04 -18.98
C ASP A 247 3.01 -28.99 -17.89
N GLY A 248 3.83 -28.51 -16.95
CA GLY A 248 4.38 -29.28 -15.83
C GLY A 248 3.58 -29.14 -14.54
#